data_AF-A0AAN8XPL7-F1
#
_entry.id   AF-A0AAN8XPL7-F1
#
_cell.length_a   1.000
_cell.length_b   1.000
_cell.length_c   1.000
_cell.angle_alpha   90.00
_cell.angle_beta   90.00
_cell.angle_gamma   90.00
#
_symmetry.space_group_name_H-M   'P 1'
#
loop_
_entity.id
_entity.type
_entity.pdbx_description
1 polymer ?
#
loop_
_entity_poly.entity_id
_entity_poly.type
_entity_poly.pdbx_seq_one_letter_code
_entity_poly.pdbx_strand_id
1 'polypeptide(L)'
;MASQMVYERVTCKIYHDDGSRTDKYGGHVSLNLVYDPHGLSCNVRKDNEEVLEIPIDNKTECCRLGSKSYLFASSQEDLIFIFATESDARKFHNVIYKVRQGKESSVFNERTDDASAIQYFQFYSYLSQQQNMMQDYIRTGTYQRAILSNMSDFRDKIVLDVGAGSGILSFFAAQAGARKVYAVEASSMAQHCEMLVRANNLQETIKVLAGKIEEIDIPEMVDMIISEPMGYMLYNERMLESYLHAKKWLKPSGRMFPSRGDLHVAPFNDETLYYEQLNKANFWYQNCFHGVDLCELREQALNEYLRQPIVDTFDIGICLAKSIRYSLDFMDTQEKDLHHLLIPLEFHILKSSTLHGLAFWFDVAFLGSTQTVWLSTAPTEPLTHWYQVRCLLEKPIFVKEGQLVTGTVELVANR
;
A
#
# COMPACT_ATOMS: atom_id res chain seq x y z
N MET A 1 15.83 -8.87 0.84
CA MET A 1 16.23 -10.29 0.72
C MET A 1 15.07 -11.00 0.05
N ALA A 2 15.28 -11.54 -1.15
CA ALA A 2 14.24 -12.29 -1.86
C ALA A 2 13.70 -13.39 -0.96
N SER A 3 12.37 -13.50 -0.84
CA SER A 3 11.74 -14.54 -0.03
C SER A 3 11.99 -15.90 -0.69
N GLN A 4 13.02 -16.61 -0.23
CA GLN A 4 13.33 -17.94 -0.73
C GLN A 4 12.27 -18.92 -0.20
N MET A 5 11.43 -19.45 -1.08
CA MET A 5 10.45 -20.47 -0.71
C MET A 5 11.11 -21.85 -0.79
N VAL A 6 11.38 -22.45 0.37
CA VAL A 6 12.07 -23.74 0.49
C VAL A 6 11.06 -24.83 0.85
N TYR A 7 11.06 -25.91 0.09
CA TYR A 7 10.24 -27.10 0.32
C TYR A 7 11.17 -28.28 0.63
N GLU A 8 11.13 -28.72 1.89
CA GLU A 8 12.00 -29.78 2.40
C GLU A 8 11.40 -31.17 2.20
N ARG A 9 12.27 -32.19 2.20
CA ARG A 9 11.87 -33.61 2.18
C ARG A 9 11.04 -34.02 0.95
N VAL A 10 11.30 -33.43 -0.20
CA VAL A 10 10.65 -33.77 -1.47
C VAL A 10 11.30 -35.01 -2.06
N THR A 11 10.52 -35.94 -2.61
CA THR A 11 11.04 -37.06 -3.40
C THR A 11 10.94 -36.70 -4.88
N CYS A 12 12.04 -36.82 -5.63
CA CYS A 12 12.09 -36.58 -7.07
C CYS A 12 12.22 -37.90 -7.83
N LYS A 13 11.26 -38.18 -8.72
CA LYS A 13 11.23 -39.36 -9.59
C LYS A 13 11.25 -38.95 -11.05
N ILE A 14 11.92 -39.74 -11.88
CA ILE A 14 11.79 -39.67 -13.34
C ILE A 14 10.53 -40.44 -13.73
N TYR A 15 9.69 -39.86 -14.58
CA TYR A 15 8.55 -40.50 -15.22
C TYR A 15 8.95 -40.95 -16.62
N HIS A 16 8.75 -42.22 -16.92
CA HIS A 16 9.11 -42.82 -18.22
C HIS A 16 7.87 -42.99 -19.10
N ASP A 17 8.07 -43.06 -20.42
CA ASP A 17 6.99 -43.23 -21.41
C ASP A 17 6.16 -44.51 -21.22
N ASP A 18 6.75 -45.53 -20.59
CA ASP A 18 6.06 -46.77 -20.23
C ASP A 18 5.17 -46.64 -18.97
N GLY A 19 5.13 -45.43 -18.38
CA GLY A 19 4.39 -45.10 -17.17
C GLY A 19 5.10 -45.47 -15.87
N SER A 20 6.31 -46.06 -15.95
CA SER A 20 7.10 -46.41 -14.78
C SER A 20 7.75 -45.18 -14.13
N ARG A 21 8.20 -45.34 -12.87
CA ARG A 21 8.80 -44.26 -12.08
C ARG A 21 10.06 -44.73 -11.38
N THR A 22 11.17 -44.04 -11.58
CA THR A 22 12.44 -44.34 -10.92
C THR A 22 12.90 -43.19 -10.05
N ASP A 23 13.44 -43.48 -8.86
CA ASP A 23 13.99 -42.44 -7.98
C ASP A 23 15.26 -41.84 -8.61
N LYS A 24 15.27 -40.52 -8.81
CA LYS A 24 16.38 -39.85 -9.51
C LYS A 24 17.62 -39.71 -8.63
N TYR A 25 17.41 -39.33 -7.37
CA TYR A 25 18.49 -38.96 -6.46
C TYR A 25 18.69 -39.95 -5.31
N GLY A 26 17.92 -41.04 -5.26
CA GLY A 26 18.07 -42.09 -4.23
C GLY A 26 17.83 -41.60 -2.78
N GLY A 27 17.01 -40.55 -2.60
CA GLY A 27 16.73 -39.93 -1.30
C GLY A 27 15.83 -38.71 -1.41
N HIS A 28 15.70 -37.96 -0.33
CA HIS A 28 14.99 -36.68 -0.32
C HIS A 28 15.87 -35.55 -0.86
N VAL A 29 15.22 -34.57 -1.51
CA VAL A 29 15.79 -33.30 -1.96
C VAL A 29 15.02 -32.15 -1.36
N SER A 30 15.58 -30.95 -1.40
CA SER A 30 14.85 -29.71 -1.19
C SER A 30 14.63 -28.98 -2.51
N LEU A 31 13.49 -28.29 -2.61
CA LEU A 31 13.18 -27.43 -3.74
C LEU A 31 13.20 -25.98 -3.28
N ASN A 32 14.00 -25.16 -3.94
CA ASN A 32 14.10 -23.73 -3.67
C ASN A 32 13.54 -22.97 -4.86
N LEU A 33 12.43 -22.25 -4.65
CA LEU A 33 11.95 -21.30 -5.64
C LEU A 33 12.69 -19.97 -5.45
N VAL A 34 13.36 -19.52 -6.51
CA VAL A 34 14.18 -18.30 -6.52
C VAL A 34 13.70 -17.40 -7.65
N TYR A 35 13.44 -16.13 -7.32
CA TYR A 35 13.23 -15.10 -8.34
C TYR A 35 14.56 -14.42 -8.64
N ASP A 36 14.89 -14.34 -9.92
CA ASP A 36 16.02 -13.60 -10.44
C ASP A 36 15.54 -12.59 -11.53
N PRO A 37 16.42 -11.74 -12.08
CA PRO A 37 16.05 -10.79 -13.13
C PRO A 37 15.55 -11.42 -14.45
N HIS A 38 15.65 -12.74 -14.59
CA HIS A 38 15.24 -13.50 -15.77
C HIS A 38 13.97 -14.32 -15.55
N GLY A 39 13.47 -14.42 -14.32
CA GLY A 39 12.19 -15.04 -13.97
C GLY A 39 12.24 -15.86 -12.69
N LEU A 40 11.30 -16.80 -12.56
CA LEU A 40 11.29 -17.77 -11.47
C LEU A 40 12.09 -19.01 -11.88
N SER A 41 12.98 -19.50 -11.02
CA SER A 41 13.59 -20.82 -11.16
C SER A 41 13.29 -21.71 -9.96
N CYS A 42 13.19 -23.02 -10.21
CA CYS A 42 13.05 -24.05 -9.20
C CYS A 42 14.36 -24.84 -9.12
N ASN A 43 15.11 -24.58 -8.06
CA ASN A 43 16.43 -25.17 -7.84
C ASN A 43 16.26 -26.39 -6.94
N VAL A 44 16.59 -27.56 -7.48
CA VAL A 44 16.61 -28.83 -6.76
C VAL A 44 17.96 -28.96 -6.07
N ARG A 45 17.95 -29.16 -4.75
CA ARG A 45 19.16 -29.31 -3.95
C ARG A 45 19.20 -30.66 -3.25
N LYS A 46 20.38 -31.27 -3.24
CA LYS A 46 20.69 -32.50 -2.50
C LYS A 46 21.92 -32.24 -1.66
N ASP A 47 21.87 -32.58 -0.36
CA ASP A 47 23.00 -32.40 0.57
C ASP A 47 23.58 -30.97 0.54
N ASN A 48 22.69 -29.96 0.44
CA ASN A 48 22.98 -28.53 0.28
C ASN A 48 23.68 -28.11 -1.03
N GLU A 49 23.92 -29.02 -1.97
CA GLU A 49 24.41 -28.69 -3.31
C GLU A 49 23.24 -28.61 -4.30
N GLU A 50 23.29 -27.65 -5.22
CA GLU A 50 22.30 -27.54 -6.30
C GLU A 50 22.63 -28.57 -7.39
N VAL A 51 21.66 -29.43 -7.69
CA VAL A 51 21.83 -30.56 -8.62
C VAL A 51 21.03 -30.41 -9.90
N LEU A 52 20.05 -29.50 -9.93
CA LEU A 52 19.25 -29.17 -11.10
C LEU A 52 18.59 -27.81 -10.91
N GLU A 53 18.61 -26.98 -11.94
CA GLU A 53 17.84 -25.75 -12.02
C GLU A 53 16.77 -25.90 -13.11
N ILE A 54 15.51 -25.61 -12.76
CA ILE A 54 14.37 -25.65 -13.69
C ILE A 54 13.85 -24.22 -13.85
N PRO A 55 14.09 -23.53 -14.97
CA PRO A 55 13.47 -22.24 -15.24
C PRO A 55 11.95 -22.41 -15.39
N ILE A 56 11.18 -21.50 -14.82
CA ILE A 56 9.72 -21.49 -14.84
C ILE A 56 9.24 -20.22 -15.53
N ASP A 57 8.52 -20.42 -16.63
CA ASP A 57 7.93 -19.38 -17.47
C ASP A 57 6.49 -19.75 -17.88
N ASN A 58 5.87 -18.92 -18.73
CA ASN A 58 4.53 -19.16 -19.25
C ASN A 58 4.41 -20.34 -20.23
N LYS A 59 5.53 -20.88 -20.73
CA LYS A 59 5.59 -22.02 -21.63
C LYS A 59 5.91 -23.33 -20.90
N THR A 60 6.29 -23.26 -19.62
CA THR A 60 6.68 -24.41 -18.82
C THR A 60 5.55 -25.43 -18.76
N GLU A 61 5.82 -26.64 -19.24
CA GLU A 61 4.86 -27.74 -19.25
C GLU A 61 4.88 -28.44 -17.90
N CYS A 62 3.86 -28.18 -17.08
CA CYS A 62 3.75 -28.79 -15.77
C CYS A 62 2.29 -28.98 -15.34
N CYS A 63 2.03 -29.89 -14.42
CA CYS A 63 0.69 -30.09 -13.86
C CYS A 63 0.73 -30.72 -12.47
N ARG A 64 -0.37 -30.57 -11.74
CA ARG A 64 -0.54 -31.26 -10.46
C ARG A 64 -0.96 -32.71 -10.69
N LEU A 65 -0.29 -33.64 -10.03
CA LEU A 65 -0.59 -35.08 -10.07
C LEU A 65 -1.02 -35.55 -8.67
N GLY A 66 -2.32 -35.66 -8.43
CA GLY A 66 -2.87 -35.98 -7.10
C GLY A 66 -2.78 -34.81 -6.11
N SER A 67 -2.86 -35.10 -4.80
CA SER A 67 -2.84 -34.05 -3.75
C SER A 67 -1.44 -33.65 -3.28
N LYS A 68 -0.44 -34.50 -3.51
CA LYS A 68 0.94 -34.32 -3.01
C LYS A 68 2.01 -34.27 -4.10
N SER A 69 1.66 -34.39 -5.37
CA SER A 69 2.67 -34.48 -6.43
C SER A 69 2.49 -33.45 -7.53
N TYR A 70 3.61 -33.13 -8.17
CA TYR A 70 3.71 -32.16 -9.24
C TYR A 70 4.63 -32.68 -10.33
N LEU A 71 4.18 -32.63 -11.58
CA LEU A 71 4.91 -33.09 -12.75
C LEU A 71 5.47 -31.88 -13.52
N PHE A 72 6.74 -31.95 -13.88
CA PHE A 72 7.37 -31.10 -14.88
C PHE A 72 7.75 -31.95 -16.07
N ALA A 73 7.32 -31.53 -17.27
CA ALA A 73 7.77 -32.13 -18.51
C ALA A 73 8.89 -31.27 -19.11
N SER A 74 9.94 -31.92 -19.61
CA SER A 74 11.05 -31.23 -20.27
C SER A 74 11.56 -32.05 -21.46
N SER A 75 12.37 -31.42 -22.31
CA SER A 75 12.96 -32.11 -23.47
C SER A 75 13.99 -33.18 -23.10
N GLN A 76 14.47 -33.20 -21.86
CA GLN A 76 15.48 -34.15 -21.39
C GLN A 76 14.86 -35.28 -20.55
N GLU A 77 13.97 -34.92 -19.61
CA GLU A 77 13.36 -35.86 -18.67
C GLU A 77 12.10 -35.27 -18.03
N ASP A 78 11.11 -36.14 -17.76
CA ASP A 78 9.90 -35.78 -17.04
C ASP A 78 10.08 -36.07 -15.55
N LEU A 79 9.88 -35.05 -14.71
CA LEU A 79 10.15 -35.11 -13.28
C LEU A 79 8.86 -35.01 -12.47
N ILE A 80 8.68 -35.96 -11.54
CA ILE A 80 7.63 -35.93 -10.52
C ILE A 80 8.25 -35.56 -9.18
N PHE A 81 7.83 -34.42 -8.64
CA PHE A 81 8.08 -34.03 -7.27
C PHE A 81 6.94 -34.50 -6.37
N ILE A 82 7.27 -35.19 -5.29
CA ILE A 82 6.32 -35.67 -4.28
C ILE A 82 6.64 -34.97 -2.96
N PHE A 83 5.73 -34.11 -2.50
CA PHE A 83 5.90 -33.27 -1.32
C PHE A 83 5.56 -34.04 -0.03
N ALA A 84 6.19 -33.65 1.08
CA ALA A 84 5.90 -34.22 2.39
C ALA A 84 4.44 -33.98 2.81
N THR A 85 3.91 -32.78 2.55
CA THR A 85 2.55 -32.37 2.92
C THR A 85 1.73 -31.90 1.71
N GLU A 86 0.40 -32.00 1.81
CA GLU A 86 -0.52 -31.46 0.80
C GLU A 86 -0.49 -29.92 0.76
N SER A 87 -0.25 -29.30 1.92
CA SER A 87 -0.07 -27.85 2.03
C SER A 87 1.09 -27.36 1.17
N ASP A 88 2.23 -28.04 1.24
CA ASP A 88 3.43 -27.68 0.49
C ASP A 88 3.22 -27.86 -1.01
N ALA A 89 2.63 -28.97 -1.44
CA ALA A 89 2.26 -29.19 -2.84
C ALA A 89 1.31 -28.11 -3.36
N ARG A 90 0.35 -27.66 -2.55
CA ARG A 90 -0.60 -26.60 -2.91
C ARG A 90 0.07 -25.24 -3.02
N LYS A 91 0.94 -24.88 -2.07
CA LYS A 91 1.72 -23.63 -2.11
C LYS A 91 2.62 -23.60 -3.34
N PHE A 92 3.36 -24.67 -3.59
CA PHE A 92 4.23 -24.81 -4.75
C PHE A 92 3.46 -24.66 -6.07
N HIS A 93 2.32 -25.35 -6.20
CA HIS A 93 1.44 -25.22 -7.37
C HIS A 93 0.98 -23.78 -7.58
N ASN A 94 0.53 -23.09 -6.53
CA ASN A 94 0.02 -21.73 -6.65
C ASN A 94 1.07 -20.76 -7.19
N VAL A 95 2.33 -20.90 -6.75
CA VAL A 95 3.43 -20.05 -7.23
C VAL A 95 3.68 -20.29 -8.73
N ILE A 96 3.84 -21.55 -9.14
CA ILE A 96 4.06 -21.89 -10.55
C ILE A 96 2.88 -21.50 -11.42
N TYR A 97 1.66 -21.70 -10.92
CA TYR A 97 0.44 -21.33 -11.63
C TYR A 97 0.35 -19.82 -11.86
N LYS A 98 0.74 -18.99 -10.88
CA LYS A 98 0.81 -17.53 -11.05
C LYS A 98 1.77 -17.16 -12.17
N VAL A 99 3.01 -17.69 -12.17
CA VAL A 99 3.99 -17.43 -13.23
C VAL A 99 3.52 -17.91 -14.59
N ARG A 100 2.89 -19.09 -14.66
CA ARG A 100 2.36 -19.64 -15.93
C ARG A 100 1.23 -18.82 -16.53
N GLN A 101 0.49 -18.08 -15.71
CA GLN A 101 -0.52 -17.12 -16.15
C GLN A 101 0.08 -15.76 -16.55
N GLY A 102 1.42 -15.63 -16.59
CA GLY A 102 2.11 -14.37 -16.86
C GLY A 102 2.05 -13.38 -15.70
N LYS A 103 1.73 -13.84 -14.49
CA LYS A 103 1.76 -13.02 -13.28
C LYS A 103 3.10 -13.25 -12.57
N GLU A 104 4.12 -12.49 -12.93
CA GLU A 104 5.35 -12.40 -12.13
C GLU A 104 5.02 -11.93 -10.70
N SER A 105 5.87 -12.27 -9.72
CA SER A 105 5.74 -11.70 -8.38
C SER A 105 6.09 -10.21 -8.43
N SER A 106 5.08 -9.37 -8.55
CA SER A 106 5.27 -7.92 -8.45
C SER A 106 5.63 -7.51 -7.03
N VAL A 107 6.36 -6.40 -6.89
CA VAL A 107 6.72 -5.79 -5.60
C VAL A 107 5.47 -5.60 -4.72
N PHE A 108 4.35 -5.23 -5.33
CA PHE A 108 3.05 -5.11 -4.66
C PHE A 108 2.59 -6.42 -4.02
N ASN A 109 2.71 -7.56 -4.73
CA ASN A 109 2.27 -8.87 -4.25
C ASN A 109 3.19 -9.44 -3.16
N GLU A 110 4.45 -9.00 -3.08
CA GLU A 110 5.37 -9.39 -2.00
C GLU A 110 5.06 -8.66 -0.69
N ARG A 111 4.59 -7.41 -0.79
CA ARG A 111 4.38 -6.54 0.38
C ARG A 111 2.95 -6.51 0.93
N THR A 112 1.97 -7.00 0.17
CA THR A 112 0.54 -6.94 0.50
C THR A 112 -0.07 -8.33 0.52
N ASP A 113 -0.86 -8.66 1.53
CA ASP A 113 -1.62 -9.92 1.53
C ASP A 113 -2.66 -9.95 0.39
N ASP A 114 -2.83 -11.11 -0.27
CA ASP A 114 -3.75 -11.29 -1.40
C ASP A 114 -5.21 -10.91 -1.01
N ALA A 115 -5.66 -11.21 0.21
CA ALA A 115 -7.00 -10.88 0.68
C ALA A 115 -7.18 -9.37 0.90
N SER A 116 -6.19 -8.73 1.53
CA SER A 116 -6.16 -7.28 1.74
C SER A 116 -6.17 -6.52 0.40
N ALA A 117 -5.36 -6.97 -0.56
CA ALA A 117 -5.30 -6.38 -1.90
C ALA A 117 -6.64 -6.50 -2.65
N ILE A 118 -7.29 -7.66 -2.59
CA ILE A 118 -8.60 -7.86 -3.25
C ILE A 118 -9.65 -6.94 -2.63
N GLN A 119 -9.73 -6.87 -1.30
CA GLN A 119 -10.71 -6.02 -0.62
C GLN A 119 -10.46 -4.53 -0.91
N TYR A 120 -9.20 -4.12 -0.94
CA TYR A 120 -8.78 -2.76 -1.32
C TYR A 120 -9.25 -2.39 -2.73
N PHE A 121 -8.89 -3.16 -3.77
CA PHE A 121 -9.30 -2.83 -5.13
C PHE A 121 -10.81 -2.98 -5.36
N GLN A 122 -11.49 -3.88 -4.64
CA GLN A 122 -12.95 -3.96 -4.65
C GLN A 122 -13.57 -2.68 -4.09
N PHE A 123 -13.07 -2.17 -2.97
CA PHE A 123 -13.55 -0.91 -2.39
C PHE A 123 -13.46 0.25 -3.39
N TYR A 124 -12.31 0.41 -4.05
CA TYR A 124 -12.10 1.50 -5.02
C TYR A 124 -12.82 1.34 -6.36
N SER A 125 -13.37 0.15 -6.63
CA SER A 125 -14.16 -0.10 -7.83
C SER A 125 -15.62 0.37 -7.75
N TYR A 126 -16.10 0.76 -6.56
CA TYR A 126 -17.45 1.31 -6.42
C TYR A 126 -17.51 2.78 -6.83
N LEU A 127 -18.44 3.13 -7.72
CA LEU A 127 -18.70 4.52 -8.13
C LEU A 127 -19.06 5.42 -6.94
N SER A 128 -19.73 4.89 -5.92
CA SER A 128 -20.04 5.65 -4.69
C SER A 128 -18.78 6.11 -3.95
N GLN A 129 -17.72 5.29 -3.93
CA GLN A 129 -16.46 5.70 -3.29
C GLN A 129 -15.73 6.75 -4.12
N GLN A 130 -15.70 6.59 -5.45
CA GLN A 130 -15.18 7.63 -6.34
C GLN A 130 -15.96 8.93 -6.20
N GLN A 131 -17.29 8.86 -6.07
CA GLN A 131 -18.14 10.02 -5.83
C GLN A 131 -17.80 10.70 -4.50
N ASN A 132 -17.65 9.95 -3.40
CA ASN A 132 -17.26 10.51 -2.10
C ASN A 132 -15.95 11.32 -2.22
N MET A 133 -14.95 10.77 -2.93
CA MET A 133 -13.68 11.45 -3.17
C MET A 133 -13.83 12.70 -4.06
N MET A 134 -14.62 12.63 -5.13
CA MET A 134 -14.84 13.76 -6.05
C MET A 134 -15.72 14.87 -5.45
N GLN A 135 -16.63 14.53 -4.53
CA GLN A 135 -17.49 15.50 -3.85
C GLN A 135 -16.75 16.27 -2.74
N ASP A 136 -15.60 15.77 -2.27
CA ASP A 136 -14.66 16.58 -1.52
C ASP A 136 -14.07 17.66 -2.45
N TYR A 137 -14.71 18.83 -2.41
CA TYR A 137 -14.36 19.96 -3.26
C TYR A 137 -13.01 20.58 -2.88
N ILE A 138 -12.62 20.53 -1.61
CA ILE A 138 -11.32 21.02 -1.15
C ILE A 138 -10.22 20.16 -1.78
N ARG A 139 -10.37 18.84 -1.71
CA ARG A 139 -9.48 17.90 -2.41
C ARG A 139 -9.47 18.17 -3.91
N THR A 140 -10.60 17.95 -4.59
CA THR A 140 -10.66 17.92 -6.05
C THR A 140 -10.32 19.28 -6.67
N GLY A 141 -10.84 20.36 -6.08
CA GLY A 141 -10.58 21.73 -6.53
C GLY A 141 -9.13 22.18 -6.28
N THR A 142 -8.47 21.70 -5.22
CA THR A 142 -7.05 22.05 -4.98
C THR A 142 -6.13 21.35 -5.96
N TYR A 143 -6.39 20.07 -6.29
CA TYR A 143 -5.68 19.37 -7.36
C TYR A 143 -5.85 20.06 -8.71
N GLN A 144 -7.08 20.40 -9.09
CA GLN A 144 -7.33 21.13 -10.33
C GLN A 144 -6.56 22.46 -10.36
N ARG A 145 -6.61 23.22 -9.26
CA ARG A 145 -5.89 24.49 -9.13
C ARG A 145 -4.39 24.32 -9.19
N ALA A 146 -3.82 23.31 -8.53
CA ALA A 146 -2.40 23.02 -8.58
C ALA A 146 -1.92 22.77 -10.01
N ILE A 147 -2.68 21.98 -10.77
CA ILE A 147 -2.39 21.65 -12.18
C ILE A 147 -2.58 22.88 -13.08
N LEU A 148 -3.73 23.56 -12.99
CA LEU A 148 -4.06 24.70 -13.85
C LEU A 148 -3.30 26.00 -13.51
N SER A 149 -2.84 26.19 -12.27
CA SER A 149 -1.93 27.30 -11.94
C SER A 149 -0.51 27.06 -12.45
N ASN A 150 -0.17 25.81 -12.81
CA ASN A 150 1.15 25.41 -13.27
C ASN A 150 1.10 24.81 -14.68
N MET A 151 0.27 25.34 -15.57
CA MET A 151 0.06 24.78 -16.92
C MET A 151 1.37 24.56 -17.70
N SER A 152 2.41 25.36 -17.48
CA SER A 152 3.72 25.18 -18.12
C SER A 152 4.36 23.82 -17.83
N ASP A 153 4.04 23.22 -16.70
CA ASP A 153 4.55 21.91 -16.28
C ASP A 153 3.80 20.75 -16.95
N PHE A 154 2.64 21.03 -17.57
CA PHE A 154 1.78 20.04 -18.21
C PHE A 154 1.67 20.23 -19.73
N ARG A 155 1.73 21.47 -20.22
CA ARG A 155 1.54 21.78 -21.65
C ARG A 155 2.57 21.07 -22.52
N ASP A 156 2.06 20.35 -23.52
CA ASP A 156 2.85 19.53 -24.46
C ASP A 156 3.70 18.44 -23.80
N LYS A 157 3.41 18.10 -22.53
CA LYS A 157 4.13 17.09 -21.75
C LYS A 157 3.44 15.74 -21.75
N ILE A 158 4.22 14.71 -21.39
CA ILE A 158 3.71 13.37 -21.12
C ILE A 158 3.50 13.24 -19.62
N VAL A 159 2.31 12.82 -19.21
CA VAL A 159 1.90 12.70 -17.80
C VAL A 159 1.57 11.26 -17.48
N LEU A 160 1.95 10.80 -16.28
CA LEU A 160 1.53 9.52 -15.71
C LEU A 160 0.61 9.79 -14.51
N ASP A 161 -0.61 9.26 -14.54
CA ASP A 161 -1.59 9.33 -13.45
C ASP A 161 -1.66 7.96 -12.76
N VAL A 162 -1.13 7.87 -11.53
CA VAL A 162 -0.98 6.61 -10.78
C VAL A 162 -2.17 6.41 -9.85
N GLY A 163 -2.93 5.33 -10.06
CA GLY A 163 -4.19 5.10 -9.34
C GLY A 163 -5.26 6.08 -9.80
N ALA A 164 -5.46 6.16 -11.12
CA ALA A 164 -6.27 7.20 -11.75
C ALA A 164 -7.74 7.19 -11.31
N GLY A 165 -8.26 6.07 -10.78
CA GLY A 165 -9.66 5.94 -10.38
C GLY A 165 -10.59 6.26 -11.54
N SER A 166 -11.47 7.25 -11.36
CA SER A 166 -12.35 7.75 -12.43
C SER A 166 -11.62 8.50 -13.57
N GLY A 167 -10.34 8.82 -13.39
CA GLY A 167 -9.52 9.59 -14.33
C GLY A 167 -9.56 11.10 -14.12
N ILE A 168 -10.17 11.60 -13.03
CA ILE A 168 -10.40 13.03 -12.81
C ILE A 168 -9.12 13.88 -12.91
N LEU A 169 -7.99 13.39 -12.36
CA LEU A 169 -6.71 14.08 -12.44
C LEU A 169 -6.13 14.07 -13.86
N SER A 170 -6.28 12.96 -14.59
CA SER A 170 -5.97 12.87 -16.02
C SER A 170 -6.74 13.90 -16.85
N PHE A 171 -8.02 14.15 -16.55
CA PHE A 171 -8.79 15.21 -17.20
C PHE A 171 -8.24 16.61 -16.90
N PHE A 172 -7.81 16.88 -15.67
CA PHE A 172 -7.17 18.16 -15.33
C PHE A 172 -5.82 18.34 -16.05
N ALA A 173 -5.03 17.28 -16.17
CA ALA A 173 -3.80 17.32 -16.97
C ALA A 173 -4.08 17.61 -18.45
N ALA A 174 -5.13 16.99 -19.02
CA ALA A 174 -5.58 17.30 -20.39
C ALA A 174 -6.06 18.76 -20.53
N GLN A 175 -6.80 19.29 -19.56
CA GLN A 175 -7.21 20.70 -19.51
C GLN A 175 -6.01 21.66 -19.47
N ALA A 176 -4.92 21.27 -18.80
CA ALA A 176 -3.67 22.04 -18.77
C ALA A 176 -2.87 21.96 -20.09
N GLY A 177 -3.30 21.13 -21.04
CA GLY A 177 -2.67 20.97 -22.35
C GLY A 177 -1.66 19.84 -22.44
N ALA A 178 -1.76 18.81 -21.58
CA ALA A 178 -0.93 17.61 -21.70
C ALA A 178 -1.03 17.00 -23.11
N ARG A 179 0.13 16.66 -23.69
CA ARG A 179 0.20 15.99 -25.00
C ARG A 179 -0.33 14.57 -24.91
N LYS A 180 0.04 13.87 -23.84
CA LYS A 180 -0.36 12.49 -23.56
C LYS A 180 -0.47 12.27 -22.06
N VAL A 181 -1.48 11.53 -21.63
CA VAL A 181 -1.64 11.08 -20.25
C VAL A 181 -1.78 9.55 -20.25
N TYR A 182 -0.94 8.86 -19.49
CA TYR A 182 -1.10 7.44 -19.18
C TYR A 182 -1.83 7.32 -17.84
N ALA A 183 -3.09 6.91 -17.87
CA ALA A 183 -3.94 6.78 -16.69
C ALA A 183 -3.94 5.33 -16.20
N VAL A 184 -3.25 5.06 -15.10
CA VAL A 184 -3.04 3.69 -14.59
C VAL A 184 -4.01 3.41 -13.47
N GLU A 185 -4.84 2.38 -13.63
CA GLU A 185 -5.84 2.01 -12.63
C GLU A 185 -5.94 0.48 -12.50
N ALA A 186 -5.77 -0.03 -11.29
CA ALA A 186 -5.69 -1.47 -11.03
C ALA A 186 -7.06 -2.13 -10.83
N SER A 187 -8.05 -1.38 -10.34
CA SER A 187 -9.41 -1.88 -10.14
C SER A 187 -10.23 -1.89 -11.43
N SER A 188 -11.44 -2.45 -11.37
CA SER A 188 -12.37 -2.38 -12.50
C SER A 188 -12.86 -0.95 -12.81
N MET A 189 -12.53 0.05 -11.98
CA MET A 189 -12.80 1.46 -12.26
C MET A 189 -12.12 1.94 -13.55
N ALA A 190 -11.03 1.27 -13.99
CA ALA A 190 -10.40 1.53 -15.28
C ALA A 190 -11.40 1.50 -16.45
N GLN A 191 -12.42 0.64 -16.39
CA GLN A 191 -13.46 0.56 -17.43
C GLN A 191 -14.33 1.81 -17.44
N HIS A 192 -14.69 2.35 -16.27
CA HIS A 192 -15.45 3.59 -16.15
C HIS A 192 -14.62 4.82 -16.53
N CYS A 193 -13.33 4.84 -16.17
CA CYS A 193 -12.39 5.86 -16.63
C CYS A 193 -12.34 5.90 -18.16
N GLU A 194 -12.16 4.75 -18.81
CA GLU A 194 -12.16 4.62 -20.28
C GLU A 194 -13.49 5.08 -20.90
N MET A 195 -14.64 4.78 -20.26
CA MET A 195 -15.94 5.30 -20.69
C MET A 195 -15.99 6.83 -20.64
N LEU A 196 -15.49 7.45 -19.57
CA LEU A 196 -15.45 8.90 -19.44
C LEU A 196 -14.49 9.54 -20.45
N VAL A 197 -13.33 8.94 -20.70
CA VAL A 197 -12.37 9.41 -21.70
C VAL A 197 -13.01 9.46 -23.08
N ARG A 198 -13.77 8.41 -23.45
CA ARG A 198 -14.51 8.37 -24.72
C ARG A 198 -15.64 9.39 -24.77
N ALA A 199 -16.42 9.51 -23.72
CA ALA A 199 -17.54 10.46 -23.66
C ALA A 199 -17.08 11.92 -23.77
N ASN A 200 -15.85 12.23 -23.34
CA ASN A 200 -15.26 13.56 -23.42
C ASN A 200 -14.35 13.77 -24.64
N ASN A 201 -14.31 12.82 -25.59
CA ASN A 201 -13.51 12.90 -26.82
C ASN A 201 -12.00 13.09 -26.59
N LEU A 202 -11.45 12.45 -25.55
CA LEU A 202 -10.04 12.58 -25.15
C LEU A 202 -9.22 11.31 -25.38
N GLN A 203 -9.70 10.36 -26.18
CA GLN A 203 -9.01 9.07 -26.42
C GLN A 203 -7.59 9.23 -26.99
N GLU A 204 -7.35 10.28 -27.78
CA GLU A 204 -6.03 10.55 -28.35
C GLU A 204 -5.05 11.08 -27.30
N THR A 205 -5.55 11.80 -26.30
CA THR A 205 -4.76 12.42 -25.23
C THR A 205 -4.58 11.48 -24.05
N ILE A 206 -5.65 10.87 -23.53
CA ILE A 206 -5.64 10.03 -22.32
C ILE A 206 -5.72 8.56 -22.75
N LYS A 207 -4.72 7.78 -22.36
CA LYS A 207 -4.69 6.31 -22.54
C LYS A 207 -4.84 5.63 -21.19
N VAL A 208 -5.94 4.91 -20.99
CA VAL A 208 -6.16 4.13 -19.78
C VAL A 208 -5.40 2.80 -19.85
N LEU A 209 -4.66 2.48 -18.81
CA LEU A 209 -3.90 1.24 -18.65
C LEU A 209 -4.43 0.51 -17.41
N ALA A 210 -5.19 -0.56 -17.63
CA ALA A 210 -5.74 -1.37 -16.55
C ALA A 210 -4.64 -2.29 -15.98
N GLY A 211 -4.29 -2.10 -14.71
CA GLY A 211 -3.27 -2.88 -14.03
C GLY A 211 -2.62 -2.13 -12.87
N LYS A 212 -1.82 -2.86 -12.08
CA LYS A 212 -1.00 -2.26 -11.01
C LYS A 212 0.19 -1.55 -11.62
N ILE A 213 0.57 -0.41 -11.07
CA ILE A 213 1.72 0.36 -11.57
C ILE A 213 3.02 -0.45 -11.50
N GLU A 214 3.11 -1.44 -10.62
CA GLU A 214 4.25 -2.34 -10.50
C GLU A 214 4.34 -3.39 -11.61
N GLU A 215 3.21 -3.68 -12.29
CA GLU A 215 3.03 -4.80 -13.24
C GLU A 215 2.89 -4.34 -14.70
N ILE A 216 2.69 -3.05 -14.93
CA ILE A 216 2.53 -2.50 -16.28
C ILE A 216 3.85 -1.95 -16.83
N ASP A 217 3.90 -1.80 -18.15
CA ASP A 217 4.97 -1.08 -18.84
C ASP A 217 4.44 0.19 -19.51
N ILE A 218 5.18 1.28 -19.35
CA ILE A 218 4.89 2.58 -19.97
C ILE A 218 5.88 2.77 -21.12
N PRO A 219 5.40 3.00 -22.36
CA PRO A 219 6.24 2.92 -23.56
C PRO A 219 7.26 4.06 -23.69
N GLU A 220 7.15 5.11 -22.89
CA GLU A 220 8.06 6.27 -22.92
C GLU A 220 8.18 6.91 -21.53
N MET A 221 9.32 7.57 -21.28
CA MET A 221 9.54 8.33 -20.04
C MET A 221 8.60 9.54 -19.96
N VAL A 222 8.10 9.85 -18.77
CA VAL A 222 7.14 10.93 -18.52
C VAL A 222 7.80 12.17 -17.92
N ASP A 223 7.23 13.34 -18.19
CA ASP A 223 7.70 14.61 -17.64
C ASP A 223 7.10 14.91 -16.26
N MET A 224 5.93 14.33 -15.96
CA MET A 224 5.16 14.60 -14.76
C MET A 224 4.48 13.32 -14.28
N ILE A 225 4.59 13.00 -13.00
CA ILE A 225 3.75 12.00 -12.33
C ILE A 225 2.74 12.73 -11.44
N ILE A 226 1.46 12.44 -11.63
CA ILE A 226 0.38 12.89 -10.77
C ILE A 226 -0.25 11.70 -10.05
N SER A 227 -0.69 11.89 -8.81
CA SER A 227 -1.46 10.91 -8.07
C SER A 227 -2.16 11.57 -6.88
N GLU A 228 -3.13 10.86 -6.33
CA GLU A 228 -3.65 11.10 -4.99
C GLU A 228 -3.39 9.85 -4.16
N PRO A 229 -2.18 9.72 -3.56
CA PRO A 229 -1.78 8.53 -2.82
C PRO A 229 -1.96 8.67 -1.29
N MET A 230 -2.64 9.71 -0.80
CA MET A 230 -2.69 10.03 0.63
C MET A 230 -3.82 9.28 1.33
N GLY A 231 -3.45 8.46 2.32
CA GLY A 231 -4.41 7.88 3.26
C GLY A 231 -4.53 8.68 4.56
N TYR A 232 -5.26 8.14 5.53
CA TYR A 232 -5.20 8.61 6.92
C TYR A 232 -3.76 8.71 7.42
N MET A 233 -3.47 9.76 8.19
CA MET A 233 -2.11 10.07 8.65
C MET A 233 -1.07 10.11 7.50
N LEU A 234 -1.47 10.49 6.29
CA LEU A 234 -0.68 10.49 5.04
C LEU A 234 -0.30 9.10 4.51
N TYR A 235 0.06 8.16 5.40
CA TYR A 235 0.72 6.90 5.07
C TYR A 235 -0.19 5.67 4.98
N ASN A 236 -1.41 5.74 5.51
CA ASN A 236 -2.35 4.60 5.45
C ASN A 236 -2.56 4.14 4.00
N GLU A 237 -2.90 2.86 3.81
CA GLU A 237 -3.08 2.19 2.50
C GLU A 237 -1.79 1.93 1.71
N ARG A 238 -0.65 2.49 2.14
CA ARG A 238 0.68 2.28 1.53
C ARG A 238 0.76 2.65 0.04
N MET A 239 -0.20 3.42 -0.47
CA MET A 239 -0.25 3.85 -1.88
C MET A 239 0.91 4.78 -2.25
N LEU A 240 1.49 5.48 -1.28
CA LEU A 240 2.73 6.25 -1.46
C LEU A 240 3.88 5.40 -1.99
N GLU A 241 3.95 4.11 -1.65
CA GLU A 241 5.01 3.24 -2.19
C GLU A 241 4.81 3.00 -3.69
N SER A 242 3.58 2.76 -4.15
CA SER A 242 3.25 2.67 -5.58
C SER A 242 3.52 3.99 -6.31
N TYR A 243 3.29 5.12 -5.65
CA TYR A 243 3.60 6.45 -6.18
C TYR A 243 5.11 6.67 -6.37
N LEU A 244 5.92 6.25 -5.39
CA LEU A 244 7.38 6.32 -5.47
C LEU A 244 7.94 5.32 -6.49
N HIS A 245 7.35 4.12 -6.62
CA HIS A 245 7.74 3.11 -7.62
C HIS A 245 7.62 3.66 -9.05
N ALA A 246 6.58 4.46 -9.30
CA ALA A 246 6.33 5.06 -10.61
C ALA A 246 7.47 5.98 -11.09
N LYS A 247 8.34 6.47 -10.19
CA LYS A 247 9.49 7.31 -10.54
C LYS A 247 10.45 6.66 -11.53
N LYS A 248 10.46 5.34 -11.66
CA LYS A 248 11.28 4.66 -12.69
C LYS A 248 10.96 5.09 -14.12
N TRP A 249 9.76 5.64 -14.37
CA TRP A 249 9.37 6.24 -15.65
C TRP A 249 9.52 7.75 -15.69
N LEU A 250 9.89 8.41 -14.60
CA LEU A 250 10.06 9.85 -14.56
C LEU A 250 11.38 10.26 -15.20
N LYS A 251 11.35 11.24 -16.11
CA LYS A 251 12.58 11.83 -16.65
C LYS A 251 13.42 12.47 -15.53
N PRO A 252 14.75 12.59 -15.66
CA PRO A 252 15.59 13.26 -14.67
C PRO A 252 15.18 14.71 -14.36
N SER A 253 14.61 15.42 -15.32
CA SER A 253 14.06 16.78 -15.15
C SER A 253 12.56 16.81 -14.86
N GLY A 254 11.96 15.64 -14.64
CA GLY A 254 10.55 15.48 -14.40
C GLY A 254 10.15 15.93 -12.99
N ARG A 255 8.86 16.05 -12.75
CA ARG A 255 8.29 16.45 -11.46
C ARG A 255 7.29 15.42 -10.94
N MET A 256 6.89 15.61 -9.69
CA MET A 256 5.85 14.83 -9.02
C MET A 256 4.83 15.76 -8.36
N PHE A 257 3.54 15.53 -8.60
CA PHE A 257 2.42 16.23 -7.99
C PHE A 257 1.52 15.22 -7.23
N PRO A 258 1.43 15.28 -5.89
CA PRO A 258 2.15 16.20 -4.98
C PRO A 258 3.66 15.96 -4.97
N SER A 259 4.44 16.98 -4.61
CA SER A 259 5.91 16.93 -4.57
C SER A 259 6.45 16.59 -3.18
N ARG A 260 5.70 16.96 -2.14
CA ARG A 260 6.10 16.81 -0.74
C ARG A 260 4.88 16.55 0.13
N GLY A 261 5.07 15.74 1.18
CA GLY A 261 4.09 15.52 2.24
C GLY A 261 4.66 15.92 3.60
N ASP A 262 3.86 16.61 4.39
CA ASP A 262 4.17 17.05 5.75
C ASP A 262 3.18 16.39 6.71
N LEU A 263 3.64 15.45 7.55
CA LEU A 263 2.85 14.92 8.66
C LEU A 263 3.05 15.81 9.89
N HIS A 264 1.97 16.29 10.46
CA HIS A 264 1.95 17.06 11.69
C HIS A 264 1.51 16.19 12.86
N VAL A 265 2.16 16.39 14.01
CA VAL A 265 1.83 15.70 15.26
C VAL A 265 1.72 16.71 16.38
N ALA A 266 0.64 16.66 17.17
CA ALA A 266 0.47 17.52 18.35
C ALA A 266 -0.13 16.75 19.54
N PRO A 267 0.34 16.99 20.78
CA PRO A 267 -0.30 16.42 21.97
C PRO A 267 -1.63 17.11 22.22
N PHE A 268 -2.65 16.36 22.64
CA PHE A 268 -3.98 16.91 22.93
C PHE A 268 -4.53 16.50 24.30
N ASN A 269 -5.47 17.31 24.79
CA ASN A 269 -6.34 16.98 25.91
C ASN A 269 -7.79 16.81 25.43
N ASP A 270 -8.31 15.59 25.49
CA ASP A 270 -9.74 15.32 25.31
C ASP A 270 -10.21 14.24 26.29
N GLU A 271 -10.65 14.68 27.47
CA GLU A 271 -11.16 13.82 28.53
C GLU A 271 -12.46 13.10 28.11
N THR A 272 -13.30 13.77 27.32
CA THR A 272 -14.58 13.20 26.86
C THR A 272 -14.33 12.01 25.93
N LEU A 273 -13.43 12.17 24.95
CA LEU A 273 -13.06 11.10 24.04
C LEU A 273 -12.42 9.92 24.79
N TYR A 274 -11.52 10.20 25.72
CA TYR A 274 -10.87 9.14 26.50
C TYR A 274 -11.91 8.33 27.30
N TYR A 275 -12.84 9.00 27.99
CA TYR A 275 -13.91 8.32 28.72
C TYR A 275 -14.92 7.59 27.82
N GLU A 276 -15.17 8.07 26.59
CA GLU A 276 -16.00 7.33 25.64
C GLU A 276 -15.42 5.94 25.36
N GLN A 277 -14.12 5.84 25.11
CA GLN A 277 -13.44 4.56 24.87
C GLN A 277 -13.43 3.67 26.12
N LEU A 278 -13.20 4.25 27.30
CA LEU A 278 -13.32 3.51 28.57
C LEU A 278 -14.74 2.97 28.79
N ASN A 279 -15.76 3.76 28.45
CA ASN A 279 -17.16 3.36 28.62
C ASN A 279 -17.56 2.21 27.70
N LYS A 280 -17.00 2.14 26.48
CA LYS A 280 -17.16 0.97 25.59
C LYS A 280 -16.58 -0.29 26.26
N ALA A 281 -15.39 -0.19 26.86
CA ALA A 281 -14.77 -1.30 27.59
C ALA A 281 -15.56 -1.70 28.85
N ASN A 282 -16.26 -0.76 29.49
CA ASN A 282 -17.06 -1.04 30.69
C ASN A 282 -18.25 -1.97 30.45
N PHE A 283 -18.67 -2.19 29.19
CA PHE A 283 -19.61 -3.28 28.86
C PHE A 283 -19.09 -4.63 29.39
N TRP A 284 -17.79 -4.88 29.34
CA TRP A 284 -17.19 -6.13 29.81
C TRP A 284 -17.08 -6.21 31.34
N TYR A 285 -17.33 -5.11 32.05
CA TYR A 285 -17.28 -5.07 33.51
C TYR A 285 -18.63 -5.46 34.14
N GLN A 286 -19.11 -6.65 33.78
CA GLN A 286 -20.39 -7.19 34.22
C GLN A 286 -20.23 -8.60 34.80
N ASN A 287 -20.47 -8.75 36.11
CA ASN A 287 -20.34 -10.04 36.81
C ASN A 287 -21.48 -11.03 36.50
N CYS A 288 -22.53 -10.62 35.78
CA CYS A 288 -23.71 -11.46 35.51
C CYS A 288 -24.48 -10.98 34.26
N PHE A 289 -23.81 -10.88 33.11
CA PHE A 289 -24.47 -10.64 31.83
C PHE A 289 -25.19 -11.92 31.38
N HIS A 290 -26.52 -11.95 31.51
CA HIS A 290 -27.33 -13.16 31.26
C HIS A 290 -26.84 -14.41 32.00
N GLY A 291 -26.32 -14.25 33.22
CA GLY A 291 -25.79 -15.36 34.04
C GLY A 291 -24.31 -15.68 33.80
N VAL A 292 -23.58 -14.87 33.03
CA VAL A 292 -22.15 -15.05 32.74
C VAL A 292 -21.33 -13.86 33.25
N ASP A 293 -20.20 -14.14 33.90
CA ASP A 293 -19.23 -13.11 34.27
C ASP A 293 -18.33 -12.78 33.07
N LEU A 294 -18.34 -11.52 32.65
CA LEU A 294 -17.55 -11.02 31.50
C LEU A 294 -16.24 -10.34 31.92
N CYS A 295 -15.99 -10.13 33.21
CA CYS A 295 -14.94 -9.24 33.72
C CYS A 295 -13.52 -9.64 33.28
N GLU A 296 -13.27 -10.94 33.07
CA GLU A 296 -11.99 -11.48 32.61
C GLU A 296 -11.56 -10.98 31.22
N LEU A 297 -12.49 -10.41 30.43
CA LEU A 297 -12.22 -9.86 29.08
C LEU A 297 -12.08 -8.34 29.04
N ARG A 298 -12.25 -7.65 30.18
CA ARG A 298 -12.26 -6.18 30.22
C ARG A 298 -10.94 -5.57 29.77
N GLU A 299 -9.80 -6.13 30.21
CA GLU A 299 -8.49 -5.57 29.89
C GLU A 299 -8.17 -5.72 28.38
N GLN A 300 -8.53 -6.86 27.80
CA GLN A 300 -8.37 -7.17 26.39
C GLN A 300 -9.25 -6.24 25.54
N ALA A 301 -10.51 -6.03 25.95
CA ALA A 301 -11.41 -5.08 25.29
C ALA A 301 -10.89 -3.65 25.35
N LEU A 302 -10.40 -3.21 26.52
CA LEU A 302 -9.81 -1.88 26.67
C LEU A 302 -8.59 -1.69 25.75
N ASN A 303 -7.69 -2.68 25.71
CA ASN A 303 -6.53 -2.67 24.82
C ASN A 303 -6.95 -2.63 23.33
N GLU A 304 -8.04 -3.31 22.95
CA GLU A 304 -8.57 -3.25 21.59
C GLU A 304 -9.10 -1.85 21.24
N TYR A 305 -9.92 -1.24 22.11
CA TYR A 305 -10.48 0.10 21.87
C TYR A 305 -9.42 1.21 21.84
N LEU A 306 -8.34 1.09 22.64
CA LEU A 306 -7.25 2.06 22.67
C LEU A 306 -6.29 1.91 21.48
N ARG A 307 -6.24 0.74 20.84
CA ARG A 307 -5.44 0.50 19.63
C ARG A 307 -6.08 1.07 18.37
N GLN A 308 -7.35 1.45 18.41
CA GLN A 308 -8.06 2.02 17.27
C GLN A 308 -7.71 3.51 17.13
N PRO A 309 -7.08 3.94 16.02
CA PRO A 309 -6.99 5.36 15.70
C PRO A 309 -8.40 5.92 15.48
N ILE A 310 -8.65 7.11 16.02
CA ILE A 310 -9.95 7.76 15.96
C ILE A 310 -9.91 8.77 14.82
N VAL A 311 -10.77 8.59 13.82
CA VAL A 311 -10.87 9.47 12.65
C VAL A 311 -12.06 10.39 12.84
N ASP A 312 -11.78 11.65 13.14
CA ASP A 312 -12.77 12.72 13.30
C ASP A 312 -12.09 14.10 13.28
N THR A 313 -12.86 15.15 13.51
CA THR A 313 -12.34 16.51 13.62
C THR A 313 -12.47 17.03 15.04
N PHE A 314 -11.64 18.02 15.38
CA PHE A 314 -11.57 18.59 16.72
C PHE A 314 -11.21 20.08 16.67
N ASP A 315 -11.55 20.80 17.73
CA ASP A 315 -11.14 22.20 17.90
C ASP A 315 -9.63 22.27 18.22
N ILE A 316 -8.86 23.08 17.49
CA ILE A 316 -7.41 23.20 17.69
C ILE A 316 -7.01 23.61 19.13
N GLY A 317 -7.91 24.22 19.89
CA GLY A 317 -7.71 24.60 21.28
C GLY A 317 -7.50 23.43 22.25
N ILE A 318 -7.79 22.19 21.83
CA ILE A 318 -7.44 20.99 22.61
C ILE A 318 -5.95 20.64 22.57
N CYS A 319 -5.20 21.16 21.58
CA CYS A 319 -3.78 20.90 21.45
C CYS A 319 -2.99 21.61 22.56
N LEU A 320 -2.11 20.86 23.23
CA LEU A 320 -1.32 21.32 24.37
C LEU A 320 0.01 21.96 23.95
N ALA A 321 0.41 21.81 22.69
CA ALA A 321 1.62 22.40 22.13
C ALA A 321 1.43 22.70 20.63
N LYS A 322 2.37 23.47 20.06
CA LYS A 322 2.48 23.57 18.61
C LYS A 322 2.82 22.20 18.02
N SER A 323 2.28 21.90 16.84
CA SER A 323 2.61 20.66 16.15
C SER A 323 4.09 20.63 15.76
N ILE A 324 4.71 19.47 15.87
CA ILE A 324 5.91 19.17 15.11
C ILE A 324 5.53 18.81 13.68
N ARG A 325 6.48 18.92 12.76
CA ARG A 325 6.29 18.59 11.35
C ARG A 325 7.37 17.63 10.89
N TYR A 326 6.96 16.52 10.31
CA TYR A 326 7.83 15.55 9.65
C TYR A 326 7.58 15.59 8.15
N SER A 327 8.63 15.87 7.38
CA SER A 327 8.51 16.17 5.95
C SER A 327 9.19 15.11 5.10
N LEU A 328 8.50 14.68 4.03
CA LEU A 328 9.05 13.82 2.99
C LEU A 328 9.00 14.53 1.64
N ASP A 329 10.14 14.64 0.99
CA ASP A 329 10.22 15.03 -0.42
C ASP A 329 10.07 13.77 -1.28
N PHE A 330 9.00 13.68 -2.06
CA PHE A 330 8.70 12.48 -2.84
C PHE A 330 9.69 12.26 -3.99
N MET A 331 10.38 13.30 -4.46
CA MET A 331 11.44 13.14 -5.47
C MET A 331 12.63 12.37 -4.89
N ASP A 332 13.02 12.67 -3.65
CA ASP A 332 14.21 12.09 -3.01
C ASP A 332 13.91 10.76 -2.28
N THR A 333 12.71 10.64 -1.70
CA THR A 333 12.29 9.48 -0.88
C THR A 333 12.21 8.19 -1.70
N GLN A 334 12.77 7.09 -1.20
CA GLN A 334 12.66 5.76 -1.82
C GLN A 334 11.56 4.94 -1.14
N GLU A 335 11.02 3.92 -1.82
CA GLU A 335 9.97 3.06 -1.26
C GLU A 335 10.34 2.46 0.10
N LYS A 336 11.58 1.97 0.22
CA LYS A 336 12.10 1.38 1.47
C LYS A 336 12.09 2.34 2.65
N ASP A 337 12.15 3.64 2.40
CA ASP A 337 12.19 4.66 3.45
C ASP A 337 10.82 4.79 4.13
N LEU A 338 9.74 4.37 3.45
CA LEU A 338 8.37 4.35 3.99
C LEU A 338 8.08 3.12 4.85
N HIS A 339 8.91 2.08 4.80
CA HIS A 339 8.65 0.83 5.54
C HIS A 339 8.82 1.00 7.05
N HIS A 340 9.68 1.93 7.46
CA HIS A 340 9.95 2.21 8.87
C HIS A 340 10.28 3.68 9.06
N LEU A 341 9.32 4.43 9.61
CA LEU A 341 9.46 5.86 9.88
C LEU A 341 9.62 6.10 11.37
N LEU A 342 10.66 6.84 11.74
CA LEU A 342 10.92 7.29 13.11
C LEU A 342 10.79 8.81 13.16
N ILE A 343 9.78 9.29 13.88
CA ILE A 343 9.46 10.70 14.00
C ILE A 343 9.75 11.14 15.44
N PRO A 344 10.90 11.79 15.71
CA PRO A 344 11.22 12.28 17.03
C PRO A 344 10.26 13.40 17.43
N LEU A 345 9.78 13.35 18.67
CA LEU A 345 8.85 14.31 19.24
C LEU A 345 9.55 15.18 20.25
N GLU A 346 9.32 16.49 20.14
CA GLU A 346 9.73 17.48 21.12
C GLU A 346 8.65 18.57 21.22
N PHE A 347 7.92 18.58 22.34
CA PHE A 347 6.84 19.52 22.59
C PHE A 347 7.13 20.38 23.81
N HIS A 348 7.06 21.69 23.63
CA HIS A 348 7.01 22.65 24.72
C HIS A 348 5.54 22.92 25.06
N ILE A 349 5.11 22.46 26.23
CA ILE A 349 3.71 22.52 26.65
C ILE A 349 3.28 23.96 26.91
N LEU A 350 2.20 24.38 26.27
CA LEU A 350 1.66 25.74 26.33
C LEU A 350 0.62 25.92 27.44
N LYS A 351 0.04 24.83 27.95
CA LYS A 351 -1.00 24.86 28.99
C LYS A 351 -0.93 23.61 29.86
N SER A 352 -0.94 23.80 31.17
CA SER A 352 -0.98 22.68 32.13
C SER A 352 -2.29 21.88 31.97
N SER A 353 -2.18 20.57 31.74
CA SER A 353 -3.34 19.71 31.47
C SER A 353 -2.98 18.22 31.51
N THR A 354 -4.00 17.37 31.32
CA THR A 354 -3.80 15.95 31.06
C THR A 354 -3.64 15.73 29.56
N LEU A 355 -2.50 15.17 29.15
CA LEU A 355 -2.21 14.73 27.80
C LEU A 355 -2.85 13.35 27.59
N HIS A 356 -3.90 13.31 26.78
CA HIS A 356 -4.68 12.10 26.49
C HIS A 356 -4.17 11.34 25.27
N GLY A 357 -3.48 12.01 24.35
CA GLY A 357 -3.01 11.38 23.12
C GLY A 357 -2.22 12.29 22.20
N LEU A 358 -1.96 11.80 21.00
CA LEU A 358 -1.38 12.54 19.89
C LEU A 358 -2.40 12.66 18.76
N ALA A 359 -2.53 13.88 18.23
CA ALA A 359 -3.34 14.21 17.07
C ALA A 359 -2.44 14.35 15.85
N PHE A 360 -2.97 13.93 14.70
CA PHE A 360 -2.26 13.84 13.43
C PHE A 360 -3.10 14.46 12.32
N TRP A 361 -2.44 15.21 11.47
CA TRP A 361 -2.97 15.70 10.20
C TRP A 361 -1.82 15.84 9.22
N PHE A 362 -2.11 16.06 7.94
CA PHE A 362 -1.08 16.22 6.94
C PHE A 362 -1.38 17.33 5.95
N ASP A 363 -0.30 17.87 5.39
CA ASP A 363 -0.36 18.78 4.25
C ASP A 363 0.45 18.17 3.11
N VAL A 364 0.03 18.42 1.87
CA VAL A 364 0.84 18.13 0.69
C VAL A 364 1.04 19.37 -0.16
N ALA A 365 2.25 19.52 -0.69
CA ALA A 365 2.63 20.65 -1.52
C ALA A 365 2.80 20.21 -2.98
N PHE A 366 2.28 21.00 -3.90
CA PHE A 366 2.49 20.89 -5.33
C PHE A 366 3.50 21.95 -5.75
N LEU A 367 4.78 21.59 -5.86
CA LEU A 367 5.89 22.50 -6.16
C LEU A 367 6.01 22.70 -7.67
N GLY A 368 5.11 23.49 -8.25
CA GLY A 368 5.13 23.82 -9.68
C GLY A 368 6.12 24.92 -10.05
N SER A 369 6.36 25.10 -11.35
CA SER A 369 7.28 26.12 -11.87
C SER A 369 6.76 27.54 -11.68
N THR A 370 5.44 27.72 -11.63
CA THR A 370 4.80 29.03 -11.52
C THR A 370 4.41 29.32 -10.08
N GLN A 371 3.81 28.36 -9.40
CA GLN A 371 3.27 28.55 -8.05
C GLN A 371 3.31 27.24 -7.25
N THR A 372 3.63 27.38 -5.96
CA THR A 372 3.37 26.33 -4.97
C THR A 372 1.92 26.39 -4.51
N VAL A 373 1.20 25.27 -4.62
CA VAL A 373 -0.16 25.11 -4.08
C VAL A 373 -0.11 24.09 -2.94
N TRP A 374 -0.90 24.31 -1.89
CA TRP A 374 -0.99 23.42 -0.73
C TRP A 374 -2.40 22.84 -0.62
N LEU A 375 -2.49 21.56 -0.34
CA LEU A 375 -3.68 20.89 0.17
C LEU A 375 -3.40 20.57 1.64
N SER A 376 -4.19 21.13 2.55
CA SER A 376 -4.04 20.92 3.99
C SER A 376 -5.24 20.17 4.55
N THR A 377 -4.98 19.28 5.50
CA THR A 377 -6.00 18.61 6.33
C THR A 377 -5.93 19.07 7.78
N ALA A 378 -5.27 20.20 8.05
CA ALA A 378 -5.15 20.74 9.39
C ALA A 378 -6.53 21.01 10.01
N PRO A 379 -6.71 20.85 11.33
CA PRO A 379 -7.97 21.15 12.02
C PRO A 379 -8.33 22.66 12.00
N THR A 380 -7.41 23.51 11.53
CA THR A 380 -7.64 24.95 11.30
C THR A 380 -8.17 25.26 9.90
N GLU A 381 -8.22 24.28 9.00
CA GLU A 381 -8.65 24.42 7.61
C GLU A 381 -10.04 23.81 7.41
N PRO A 382 -10.74 24.13 6.29
CA PRO A 382 -12.00 23.49 5.95
C PRO A 382 -11.89 21.97 5.92
N LEU A 383 -12.91 21.30 6.46
CA LEU A 383 -12.92 19.85 6.61
C LEU A 383 -12.82 19.13 5.25
N THR A 384 -11.98 18.11 5.22
CA THR A 384 -11.84 17.17 4.10
C THR A 384 -12.32 15.78 4.52
N HIS A 385 -12.51 14.86 3.58
CA HIS A 385 -12.92 13.49 3.90
C HIS A 385 -11.87 12.68 4.68
N TRP A 386 -10.62 13.15 4.75
CA TRP A 386 -9.58 12.54 5.59
C TRP A 386 -9.75 12.85 7.08
N TYR A 387 -10.50 13.90 7.42
CA TYR A 387 -10.57 14.43 8.79
C TYR A 387 -9.16 14.62 9.38
N GLN A 388 -9.03 14.41 10.69
CA GLN A 388 -7.77 14.24 11.39
C GLN A 388 -7.79 12.88 12.08
N VAL A 389 -6.63 12.46 12.61
CA VAL A 389 -6.52 11.19 13.35
C VAL A 389 -6.02 11.44 14.76
N ARG A 390 -6.63 10.79 15.75
CA ARG A 390 -6.21 10.87 17.15
C ARG A 390 -5.90 9.49 17.69
N CYS A 391 -4.71 9.34 18.28
CA CYS A 391 -4.28 8.12 18.97
C CYS A 391 -4.19 8.39 20.46
N LEU A 392 -4.95 7.65 21.26
CA LEU A 392 -4.95 7.79 22.72
C LEU A 392 -3.73 7.11 23.33
N LEU A 393 -3.23 7.69 24.42
CA LEU A 393 -2.33 6.99 25.33
C LEU A 393 -3.13 6.02 26.19
N GLU A 394 -2.55 4.85 26.49
CA GLU A 394 -3.14 3.91 27.45
C GLU A 394 -3.32 4.58 28.82
N LYS A 395 -2.30 5.33 29.24
CA LYS A 395 -2.27 6.07 30.51
C LYS A 395 -2.02 7.55 30.21
N PRO A 396 -3.05 8.41 30.35
CA PRO A 396 -2.89 9.84 30.20
C PRO A 396 -1.85 10.40 31.16
N ILE A 397 -1.14 11.44 30.72
CA ILE A 397 0.00 11.99 31.47
C ILE A 397 -0.32 13.43 31.85
N PHE A 398 -0.21 13.78 33.13
CA PHE A 398 -0.32 15.18 33.53
C PHE A 398 0.96 15.94 33.15
N VAL A 399 0.80 17.05 32.43
CA VAL A 399 1.89 17.91 31.97
C VAL A 399 1.69 19.35 32.44
N LYS A 400 2.78 20.04 32.75
CA LYS A 400 2.78 21.45 33.18
C LYS A 400 3.15 22.38 32.03
N GLU A 401 2.62 23.59 32.07
CA GLU A 401 3.05 24.68 31.19
C GLU A 401 4.57 24.90 31.30
N GLY A 402 5.23 25.06 30.15
CA GLY A 402 6.67 25.16 30.02
C GLY A 402 7.42 23.83 30.11
N GLN A 403 6.75 22.71 30.44
CA GLN A 403 7.38 21.40 30.49
C GLN A 403 7.76 20.94 29.07
N LEU A 404 8.95 20.36 28.95
CA LEU A 404 9.39 19.66 27.76
C LEU A 404 8.86 18.22 27.79
N VAL A 405 8.15 17.82 26.75
CA VAL A 405 7.70 16.43 26.52
C VAL A 405 8.39 15.90 25.28
N THR A 406 9.10 14.79 25.42
CA THR A 406 9.81 14.14 24.32
C THR A 406 9.31 12.71 24.10
N GLY A 407 9.57 12.17 22.92
CA GLY A 407 9.21 10.81 22.56
C GLY A 407 9.51 10.51 21.11
N THR A 408 8.94 9.43 20.58
CA THR A 408 9.05 9.06 19.17
C THR A 408 7.73 8.47 18.71
N VAL A 409 7.24 8.89 17.55
CA VAL A 409 6.23 8.13 16.79
C VAL A 409 6.98 7.19 15.86
N GLU A 410 6.70 5.90 15.96
CA GLU A 410 7.25 4.86 15.10
C GLU A 410 6.11 4.28 14.24
N LEU A 411 6.25 4.41 12.92
CA LEU A 411 5.32 3.81 11.96
C LEU A 411 6.06 2.68 11.24
N VAL A 412 5.53 1.46 11.35
CA VAL A 412 6.08 0.26 10.72
C VAL A 412 5.05 -0.30 9.74
N ALA A 413 5.45 -0.45 8.48
CA ALA A 413 4.59 -1.03 7.46
C ALA A 413 4.22 -2.49 7.80
N ASN A 414 2.93 -2.81 7.66
CA ASN A 414 2.40 -4.16 7.81
C ASN A 414 1.84 -4.68 6.46
N ARG A 415 1.53 -5.97 6.41
CA ARG A 415 1.10 -6.68 5.19
C ARG A 415 -0.39 -6.57 4.90
#